data_AF-A0A969CD60-F1
#
_entry.id   AF-A0A969CD60-F1
#
_cell.length_a   1.000
_cell.length_b   1.000
_cell.length_c   1.000
_cell.angle_alpha   90.00
_cell.angle_beta   90.00
_cell.angle_gamma   90.00
#
_symmetry.space_group_name_H-M   'P 1'
#
loop_
_entity.id
_entity.type
_entity.pdbx_description
1 polymer ?
#
loop_
_entity_poly.entity_id
_entity_poly.type
_entity_poly.pdbx_seq_one_letter_code
_entity_poly.pdbx_strand_id
1 'polypeptide(L)'
;MNEEQNLKSLSQSDIQVYLQFLIEVLQATRNSNGDAQVVYLLLAANTDKTNLILAEILPRFVSAVLRKVPTGTVQSLVADIVTFSDLIQQFPLGNKASNMEVAMLG
;
A
#
# COMPACT_ATOMS: atom_id res chain seq x y z
N MET A 1 -11.43 -29.67 3.73
CA MET A 1 -12.11 -28.43 4.12
C MET A 1 -11.26 -27.24 3.71
N ASN A 2 -11.23 -27.03 2.40
CA ASN A 2 -11.35 -25.77 1.66
C ASN A 2 -10.70 -24.53 2.32
N GLU A 3 -9.41 -24.35 2.07
CA GLU A 3 -8.67 -23.10 2.30
C GLU A 3 -9.23 -21.92 1.46
N GLU A 4 -10.11 -22.19 0.50
CA GLU A 4 -10.78 -21.22 -0.40
C GLU A 4 -11.89 -20.38 0.25
N GLN A 5 -12.22 -20.58 1.54
CA GLN A 5 -13.30 -19.84 2.22
C GLN A 5 -12.83 -18.76 3.22
N ASN A 6 -11.52 -18.47 3.29
CA ASN A 6 -10.99 -17.46 4.23
C ASN A 6 -10.82 -16.05 3.64
N LEU A 7 -11.48 -15.72 2.54
CA LEU A 7 -11.80 -14.32 2.21
C LEU A 7 -13.08 -13.93 2.96
N LYS A 8 -13.00 -13.93 4.30
CA LYS A 8 -13.98 -13.21 5.12
C LYS A 8 -13.98 -11.76 4.62
N SER A 9 -15.16 -11.21 4.34
CA SER A 9 -15.32 -9.79 4.04
C SER A 9 -14.54 -8.97 5.08
N LEU A 10 -13.56 -8.19 4.65
CA LEU A 10 -12.80 -7.31 5.53
C LEU A 10 -13.76 -6.48 6.38
N SER A 11 -13.55 -6.49 7.71
CA SER A 11 -14.34 -5.62 8.57
C SER A 11 -14.00 -4.15 8.29
N GLN A 12 -14.89 -3.24 8.64
CA GLN A 12 -14.60 -1.80 8.48
C GLN A 12 -13.36 -1.38 9.29
N SER A 13 -13.14 -2.00 10.46
CA SER A 13 -11.92 -1.80 11.24
C SER A 13 -10.67 -2.30 10.53
N ASP A 14 -10.72 -3.45 9.86
CA ASP A 14 -9.58 -3.96 9.10
C ASP A 14 -9.25 -3.00 7.95
N ILE A 15 -10.25 -2.61 7.17
CA ILE A 15 -10.08 -1.64 6.08
C ILE A 15 -9.42 -0.35 6.59
N GLN A 16 -9.85 0.16 7.74
CA GLN A 16 -9.29 1.39 8.30
C GLN A 16 -7.83 1.24 8.72
N VAL A 17 -7.45 0.08 9.28
CA VAL A 17 -6.04 -0.22 9.64
C VAL A 17 -5.16 -0.26 8.39
N TYR A 18 -5.58 -0.92 7.32
CA TYR A 18 -4.82 -0.97 6.07
C TYR A 18 -4.76 0.39 5.37
N LEU A 19 -5.85 1.17 5.38
CA LEU A 19 -5.85 2.52 4.83
C LEU A 19 -4.89 3.44 5.60
N GLN A 20 -4.87 3.35 6.93
CA GLN A 20 -3.97 4.16 7.75
C GLN A 20 -2.51 3.81 7.46
N PHE A 21 -2.18 2.52 7.36
CA PHE A 21 -0.86 2.06 6.98
C PHE A 21 -0.45 2.52 5.57
N LEU A 22 -1.36 2.43 4.60
CA LEU A 22 -1.09 2.91 3.23
C LEU A 22 -0.82 4.42 3.20
N ILE A 23 -1.58 5.21 3.94
CA ILE A 23 -1.35 6.66 4.02
C ILE A 23 0.02 6.95 4.65
N GLU A 24 0.38 6.23 5.71
CA GLU A 24 1.67 6.40 6.40
C GLU A 24 2.84 6.08 5.48
N VAL A 25 2.77 4.99 4.69
CA VAL A 25 3.86 4.62 3.78
C VAL A 25 3.99 5.58 2.60
N LEU A 26 2.88 6.10 2.06
CA LEU A 26 2.91 7.12 1.01
C LEU A 26 3.46 8.44 1.53
N GLN A 27 3.13 8.83 2.77
CA GLN A 27 3.71 10.00 3.42
C GLN A 27 5.22 9.81 3.69
N ALA A 28 5.64 8.65 4.16
CA ALA A 28 7.06 8.35 4.37
C ALA A 28 7.84 8.40 3.05
N THR A 29 7.26 7.84 1.98
CA THR A 29 7.82 7.89 0.62
C THR A 29 7.99 9.34 0.16
N ARG A 30 6.94 10.16 0.28
CA ARG A 30 6.99 11.58 -0.08
C ARG A 30 8.00 12.37 0.75
N ASN A 31 7.92 12.28 2.08
CA ASN A 31 8.70 13.11 3.00
C ASN A 31 10.20 12.80 2.95
N SER A 32 10.54 11.57 2.57
CA SER A 32 11.93 11.14 2.39
C SER A 32 12.44 11.27 0.96
N ASN A 33 11.62 11.78 0.03
CA ASN A 33 11.91 11.78 -1.41
C ASN A 33 12.24 10.37 -1.95
N GLY A 34 11.52 9.35 -1.50
CA GLY A 34 11.70 7.97 -1.93
C GLY A 34 12.93 7.27 -1.32
N ASP A 35 13.41 7.70 -0.16
CA ASP A 35 14.52 7.02 0.52
C ASP A 35 14.08 5.59 0.92
N ALA A 36 14.70 4.61 0.26
CA ALA A 36 14.41 3.20 0.47
C ALA A 36 14.63 2.77 1.92
N GLN A 37 15.62 3.32 2.62
CA GLN A 37 15.90 2.96 4.01
C GLN A 37 14.74 3.39 4.92
N VAL A 38 14.21 4.60 4.73
CA VAL A 38 13.09 5.12 5.51
C VAL A 38 11.82 4.28 5.25
N VAL A 39 11.50 4.02 3.99
CA VAL A 39 10.31 3.24 3.61
C VAL A 39 10.44 1.79 4.08
N TYR A 40 11.60 1.16 3.92
CA TYR A 40 11.81 -0.24 4.32
C TYR A 40 11.78 -0.45 5.83
N LEU A 41 12.23 0.52 6.63
CA LEU A 41 12.07 0.45 8.08
C LEU A 41 10.58 0.41 8.49
N LEU A 42 9.75 1.23 7.84
CA LEU A 42 8.31 1.24 8.09
C LEU A 42 7.63 -0.07 7.64
N LEU A 43 7.99 -0.58 6.46
CA LEU A 43 7.50 -1.86 5.96
C LEU A 43 7.93 -3.03 6.86
N ALA A 44 9.18 -3.03 7.34
CA ALA A 44 9.71 -4.06 8.23
C ALA A 44 9.00 -4.08 9.59
N ALA A 45 8.57 -2.93 10.09
CA ALA A 45 7.78 -2.83 11.32
C ALA A 45 6.32 -3.31 11.14
N ASN A 46 5.85 -3.47 9.89
CA ASN A 46 4.45 -3.75 9.55
C ASN A 46 4.31 -4.89 8.53
N THR A 47 5.19 -5.90 8.59
CA THR A 47 5.16 -7.03 7.63
C THR A 47 3.85 -7.83 7.68
N ASP A 48 3.10 -7.72 8.78
CA ASP A 48 1.75 -8.26 8.92
C ASP A 48 0.75 -7.63 7.93
N LYS A 49 1.01 -6.39 7.47
CA LYS A 49 0.15 -5.61 6.56
C LYS A 49 0.66 -5.61 5.11
N THR A 50 1.87 -6.09 4.84
CA THR A 50 2.40 -6.26 3.47
C THR A 50 1.92 -7.59 2.88
N ASN A 51 0.62 -7.69 2.64
CA ASN A 51 -0.06 -8.89 2.16
C ASN A 51 -1.12 -8.54 1.10
N LEU A 52 -1.86 -9.53 0.59
CA LEU A 52 -2.86 -9.33 -0.47
C LEU A 52 -3.99 -8.36 -0.11
N ILE A 53 -4.28 -8.14 1.17
CA ILE A 53 -5.29 -7.17 1.59
C ILE A 53 -4.82 -5.74 1.26
N LEU A 54 -3.52 -5.43 1.43
CA LEU A 54 -2.98 -4.14 1.01
C LEU A 54 -3.14 -3.94 -0.50
N ALA A 55 -2.90 -4.99 -1.28
CA ALA A 55 -3.06 -4.98 -2.72
C ALA A 55 -4.52 -4.67 -3.12
N GLU A 56 -5.51 -5.19 -2.37
CA GLU A 56 -6.92 -4.84 -2.58
C GLU A 56 -7.29 -3.41 -2.17
N ILE A 57 -6.63 -2.87 -1.15
CA ILE A 57 -6.92 -1.55 -0.58
C ILE A 57 -6.37 -0.41 -1.44
N LEU A 58 -5.20 -0.59 -2.05
CA LEU A 58 -4.52 0.44 -2.83
C LEU A 58 -5.37 1.00 -4.00
N PRO A 59 -5.95 0.18 -4.91
CA PRO A 59 -6.83 0.68 -5.98
C PRO A 59 -8.10 1.37 -5.47
N ARG A 60 -8.64 0.92 -4.33
CA ARG A 60 -9.83 1.52 -3.71
C ARG A 60 -9.52 2.90 -3.18
N PHE A 61 -8.37 3.06 -2.54
CA PHE A 61 -7.86 4.35 -2.07
C PHE A 61 -7.66 5.31 -3.24
N VAL A 62 -6.92 4.91 -4.28
CA VAL A 62 -6.69 5.74 -5.48
C VAL A 62 -8.00 6.19 -6.12
N SER A 63 -8.93 5.26 -6.36
CA SER A 63 -10.24 5.56 -6.92
C SER A 63 -11.07 6.50 -6.05
N ALA A 64 -10.91 6.46 -4.72
CA ALA A 64 -11.58 7.37 -3.81
C ALA A 64 -10.97 8.79 -3.85
N VAL A 65 -9.64 8.89 -3.94
CA VAL A 65 -8.94 10.18 -4.01
C VAL A 65 -9.22 10.89 -5.34
N LEU A 66 -9.16 10.17 -6.47
CA LEU A 66 -9.42 10.71 -7.81
C LEU A 66 -10.78 11.40 -7.93
N ARG A 67 -11.77 10.98 -7.14
CA ARG A 67 -13.13 11.56 -7.13
C ARG A 67 -13.28 12.79 -6.23
N LYS A 68 -12.31 13.06 -5.35
CA LYS A 68 -12.49 14.00 -4.22
C LYS A 68 -11.51 15.17 -4.20
N VAL A 69 -10.36 15.08 -4.85
CA VAL A 69 -9.30 16.10 -4.73
C VAL A 69 -8.95 16.74 -6.08
N PRO A 70 -8.41 17.98 -6.10
CA PRO A 70 -7.97 18.66 -7.33
C PRO A 70 -6.85 17.90 -8.05
N THR A 71 -6.75 18.10 -9.37
CA THR A 71 -5.79 17.40 -10.26
C THR A 71 -4.32 17.54 -9.81
N GLY A 72 -3.90 18.68 -9.27
CA GLY A 72 -2.53 18.87 -8.79
C GLY A 72 -2.18 17.97 -7.59
N THR A 73 -3.14 17.78 -6.67
CA THR A 73 -2.99 16.85 -5.54
C THR A 73 -2.96 15.40 -6.03
N VAL A 74 -3.77 15.07 -7.03
CA VAL A 74 -3.76 13.74 -7.67
C VAL A 74 -2.38 13.41 -8.26
N GLN A 75 -1.78 14.33 -9.02
CA GLN A 75 -0.49 14.09 -9.66
C GLN A 75 0.62 13.79 -8.66
N SER A 76 0.67 14.58 -7.58
CA SER A 76 1.66 14.36 -6.52
C SER A 76 1.45 13.01 -5.83
N LEU A 77 0.20 12.62 -5.56
CA LEU A 77 -0.09 11.32 -4.96
C LEU A 77 0.27 10.15 -5.89
N VAL A 78 0.01 10.28 -7.19
CA VAL A 78 0.38 9.25 -8.18
C VAL A 78 1.90 9.07 -8.21
N ALA A 79 2.68 10.15 -8.14
CA ALA A 79 4.14 10.05 -8.06
C ALA A 79 4.60 9.32 -6.78
N ASP A 80 3.96 9.63 -5.63
CA ASP A 80 4.24 8.97 -4.36
C ASP A 80 3.91 7.46 -4.44
N ILE A 81 2.81 7.08 -5.11
CA ILE A 81 2.40 5.68 -5.32
C ILE A 81 3.38 4.94 -6.23
N VAL A 82 3.75 5.51 -7.39
CA VAL A 82 4.70 4.87 -8.32
C VAL A 82 6.04 4.61 -7.62
N THR A 83 6.54 5.59 -6.87
CA THR A 83 7.79 5.44 -6.09
C THR A 83 7.65 4.34 -5.05
N PHE A 84 6.51 4.28 -4.35
CA PHE A 84 6.24 3.21 -3.39
C PHE A 84 6.16 1.83 -4.05
N SER A 85 5.50 1.69 -5.20
CA SER A 85 5.43 0.45 -5.99
C SER A 85 6.84 -0.05 -6.37
N ASP A 86 7.71 0.84 -6.85
CA ASP A 86 9.10 0.52 -7.19
C ASP A 86 9.92 0.05 -5.98
N LEU A 87 9.63 0.58 -4.80
CA LEU A 87 10.28 0.18 -3.55
C LEU A 87 9.76 -1.15 -3.02
N ILE A 88 8.44 -1.34 -2.96
CA ILE A 88 7.84 -2.54 -2.36
C ILE A 88 8.09 -3.79 -3.19
N GLN A 89 8.17 -3.69 -4.53
CA GLN A 89 8.54 -4.85 -5.36
C GLN A 89 9.95 -5.39 -5.04
N GLN A 90 10.84 -4.54 -4.52
CA GLN A 90 12.21 -4.88 -4.11
C GLN A 90 12.33 -5.23 -2.63
N PHE A 91 11.27 -5.01 -1.83
CA PHE A 91 11.31 -5.21 -0.39
C PHE A 91 11.42 -6.71 -0.03
N PRO A 92 12.50 -7.14 0.66
CA PRO A 92 12.81 -8.56 0.83
C PRO A 92 12.06 -9.24 1.97
N LEU A 93 11.44 -8.49 2.88
CA LEU A 93 10.72 -9.03 4.03
C LEU A 93 9.21 -9.14 3.77
N GLY A 94 8.53 -9.95 4.57
CA GLY A 94 7.10 -10.23 4.41
C GLY A 94 6.82 -11.21 3.27
N ASN A 95 5.63 -11.14 2.69
CA ASN A 95 5.23 -12.01 1.59
C ASN A 95 5.63 -11.39 0.25
N LYS A 96 6.72 -11.91 -0.35
CA LYS A 96 7.24 -11.41 -1.64
C LYS A 96 6.22 -11.43 -2.78
N ALA A 97 5.37 -12.46 -2.85
CA ALA A 97 4.35 -12.53 -3.88
C ALA A 97 3.28 -11.44 -3.68
N SER A 98 2.87 -11.18 -2.44
CA SER A 98 1.98 -10.07 -2.13
C SER A 98 2.61 -8.71 -2.40
N ASN A 99 3.90 -8.51 -2.09
CA ASN A 99 4.62 -7.27 -2.39
C ASN A 99 4.63 -6.97 -3.89
N MET A 100 4.81 -8.00 -4.72
CA MET A 100 4.71 -7.88 -6.19
C MET A 100 3.28 -7.51 -6.64
N GLU A 101 2.24 -8.10 -6.02
CA GLU A 101 0.85 -7.76 -6.33
C GLU A 101 0.53 -6.29 -5.99
N VAL A 102 1.01 -5.81 -4.83
CA VAL A 102 0.87 -4.39 -4.44
C VAL A 102 1.52 -3.49 -5.49
N ALA A 103 2.75 -3.80 -5.89
CA ALA A 103 3.48 -3.02 -6.90
C ALA A 103 2.81 -3.06 -8.28
N MET A 104 2.18 -4.18 -8.66
CA MET A 104 1.47 -4.29 -9.94
C MET A 104 0.21 -3.44 -9.99
N LEU A 105 -0.47 -3.27 -8.86
CA LEU A 105 -1.74 -2.56 -8.74
C LEU A 105 -1.59 -1.05 -8.42
N GLY A 106 -0.39 -0.61 -8.05
CA GLY A 106 -0.07 0.78 -7.71
C GLY A 106 0.62 1.52 -8.83
#